data_AF-A0A9X8DYA7-F1
#
_entry.id   AF-A0A9X8DYA7-F1
#
_cell.length_a   1.000
_cell.length_b   1.000
_cell.length_c   1.000
_cell.angle_alpha   90.00
_cell.angle_beta   90.00
_cell.angle_gamma   90.00
#
_symmetry.space_group_name_H-M   'P 1'
#
loop_
_entity.id
_entity.type
_entity.pdbx_description
1 polymer ?
#
loop_
_entity_poly.entity_id
_entity_poly.type
_entity_poly.pdbx_seq_one_letter_code
_entity_poly.pdbx_strand_id
1 'polypeptide(L)'
;MAPTTNLQRQETSLEDIIDSCLADSTKDRYESGLRQLVKWIHVTGATDLLKDNGSIDLRFFQYHHFVQFIVWVYQNTPIKVGTMSGYRAALQWYYKREDVPMPTEYESKLKTIFTGMQRLTATDAQSSSVKDSGKRPLGFSMYESTCSKSLAAVDSGFIHLFLVIS
;
A
#
# COMPACT_ATOMS: atom_id res chain seq x y z
N MET A 1 45.25 15.11 29.71
CA MET A 1 44.81 13.75 29.33
C MET A 1 43.30 13.82 29.16
N ALA A 2 42.78 13.69 27.93
CA ALA A 2 41.34 13.68 27.67
C ALA A 2 40.77 12.28 27.96
N PRO A 3 39.55 12.15 28.51
CA PRO A 3 38.97 10.85 28.79
C PRO A 3 38.48 10.24 27.48
N THR A 4 38.98 9.06 27.15
CA THR A 4 38.48 8.21 26.08
C THR A 4 37.10 7.70 26.50
N THR A 5 36.05 8.29 25.93
CA THR A 5 34.69 7.75 26.00
C THR A 5 34.66 6.40 25.29
N ASN A 6 34.65 5.34 26.08
CA ASN A 6 34.49 3.97 25.63
C ASN A 6 33.05 3.85 25.11
N LEU A 7 32.88 3.86 23.78
CA LEU A 7 31.61 3.55 23.14
C LEU A 7 31.36 2.05 23.36
N GLN A 8 30.70 1.76 24.47
CA GLN A 8 30.25 0.43 24.83
C GLN A 8 29.18 0.05 23.80
N ARG A 9 29.60 -0.67 22.75
CA ARG A 9 28.70 -1.26 21.75
C ARG A 9 27.80 -2.21 22.53
N GLN A 10 26.53 -1.84 22.71
CA GLN A 10 25.52 -2.74 23.28
C GLN A 10 25.54 -4.07 22.54
N GLU A 11 25.22 -5.16 23.23
CA GLU A 11 24.95 -6.46 22.62
C GLU A 11 23.75 -6.31 21.67
N THR A 12 24.04 -5.95 20.42
CA THR A 12 23.05 -5.86 19.35
C THR A 12 22.78 -7.25 18.82
N SER A 13 21.54 -7.68 18.90
CA SER A 13 21.11 -8.96 18.32
C SER A 13 21.09 -8.89 16.79
N LEU A 14 21.11 -10.05 16.12
CA LEU A 14 21.04 -10.12 14.66
C LEU A 14 19.73 -9.49 14.14
N GLU A 15 18.65 -9.62 14.92
CA GLU A 15 17.36 -9.00 14.70
C GLU A 15 17.43 -7.48 14.79
N ASP A 16 18.18 -6.92 15.76
CA ASP A 16 18.36 -5.46 15.91
C ASP A 16 19.13 -4.88 14.71
N ILE A 17 20.11 -5.62 14.19
CA ILE A 17 20.89 -5.22 13.02
C ILE A 17 20.00 -5.26 11.76
N ILE A 18 19.20 -6.30 11.57
CA ILE A 18 18.26 -6.41 10.45
C ILE A 18 17.18 -5.32 10.53
N ASP A 19 16.64 -5.06 11.71
CA ASP A 19 15.63 -4.02 11.93
C ASP A 19 16.21 -2.62 11.72
N SER A 20 17.47 -2.38 12.10
CA SER A 20 18.17 -1.11 11.82
C SER A 20 18.39 -0.83 10.33
N CYS A 21 18.28 -1.84 9.46
CA CYS A 21 18.38 -1.67 8.01
C CYS A 21 17.13 -1.02 7.39
N LEU A 22 16.04 -0.85 8.16
CA LEU A 22 14.79 -0.25 7.69
C LEU A 22 14.42 0.97 8.53
N ALA A 23 13.82 1.98 7.90
CA ALA A 23 13.21 3.08 8.63
C ALA A 23 11.99 2.57 9.42
N ASP A 24 11.74 3.12 10.61
CA ASP A 24 10.61 2.76 11.47
C ASP A 24 9.26 2.79 10.73
N SER A 25 9.06 3.82 9.90
CA SER A 25 7.85 3.97 9.07
C SER A 25 7.65 2.84 8.05
N THR A 26 8.73 2.20 7.62
CA THR A 26 8.70 1.04 6.71
C THR A 26 8.39 -0.24 7.48
N LYS A 27 8.92 -0.38 8.70
CA LYS A 27 8.59 -1.48 9.60
C LYS A 27 7.10 -1.47 9.96
N ASP A 28 6.56 -0.32 10.37
CA ASP A 28 5.14 -0.13 10.66
C ASP A 28 4.26 -0.52 9.46
N ARG A 29 4.69 -0.13 8.25
CA ARG A 29 3.98 -0.47 7.01
C ARG A 29 3.98 -1.97 6.75
N TYR A 30 5.11 -2.65 6.97
CA TYR A 30 5.20 -4.10 6.81
C TYR A 30 4.41 -4.85 7.87
N GLU A 31 4.48 -4.44 9.14
CA GLU A 31 3.66 -5.01 10.20
C GLU A 31 2.16 -4.84 9.90
N SER A 32 1.74 -3.65 9.46
CA SER A 32 0.37 -3.41 9.02
C SER A 32 -0.01 -4.33 7.86
N GLY A 33 0.91 -4.56 6.92
CA GLY A 33 0.74 -5.51 5.83
C GLY A 33 0.50 -6.94 6.33
N LEU A 34 1.33 -7.42 7.25
CA LEU A 34 1.20 -8.75 7.85
C LEU A 34 -0.09 -8.89 8.66
N ARG A 35 -0.52 -7.85 9.38
CA ARG A 35 -1.81 -7.84 10.08
C ARG A 35 -2.99 -8.01 9.13
N GLN A 36 -2.92 -7.52 7.89
CA GLN A 36 -3.97 -7.78 6.89
C GLN A 36 -4.04 -9.25 6.47
N LEU A 37 -2.89 -9.92 6.33
CA LEU A 37 -2.85 -11.35 6.06
C LEU A 37 -3.44 -12.14 7.24
N VAL A 38 -3.05 -11.82 8.47
CA VAL A 38 -3.61 -12.45 9.67
C VAL A 38 -5.11 -12.22 9.77
N LYS A 39 -5.59 -11.00 9.49
CA LYS A 39 -7.04 -10.72 9.44
C LYS A 39 -7.75 -11.58 8.40
N TRP A 40 -7.17 -11.71 7.20
CA TRP A 40 -7.73 -12.57 6.17
C TRP A 40 -7.79 -14.03 6.61
N ILE A 41 -6.74 -14.55 7.26
CA ILE A 41 -6.71 -15.93 7.80
C ILE A 41 -7.86 -16.16 8.79
N HIS A 42 -8.12 -15.18 9.68
CA HIS A 42 -9.26 -15.27 10.61
C HIS A 42 -10.61 -15.24 9.88
N VAL A 43 -10.74 -14.45 8.82
CA VAL A 43 -11.98 -14.36 8.02
C VAL A 43 -12.25 -15.66 7.26
N THR A 44 -11.21 -16.33 6.77
CA THR A 44 -11.34 -17.61 6.04
C THR A 44 -11.38 -18.83 6.95
N GLY A 45 -11.11 -18.67 8.24
CA GLY A 45 -11.11 -19.75 9.22
C GLY A 45 -9.87 -20.66 9.17
N ALA A 46 -8.85 -20.30 8.38
CA ALA A 46 -7.62 -21.09 8.20
C ALA A 46 -6.62 -20.88 9.36
N THR A 47 -7.11 -21.00 10.60
CA THR A 47 -6.32 -20.72 11.82
C THR A 47 -5.08 -21.62 11.98
N ASP A 48 -5.03 -22.75 11.27
CA ASP A 48 -3.88 -23.64 11.13
C ASP A 48 -2.67 -22.98 10.45
N LEU A 49 -2.87 -21.86 9.75
CA LEU A 49 -1.80 -21.07 9.14
C LEU A 49 -1.10 -20.10 10.11
N LEU A 50 -1.55 -20.04 11.37
CA LEU A 50 -0.98 -19.19 12.40
C LEU A 50 -0.19 -20.02 13.42
N LYS A 51 0.87 -19.42 13.96
CA LYS A 51 1.58 -19.89 15.14
C LYS A 51 0.73 -19.64 16.39
N ASP A 52 1.08 -20.27 17.50
CA ASP A 52 0.42 -20.07 18.80
C ASP A 52 0.44 -18.60 19.28
N ASN A 53 1.42 -17.81 18.83
CA ASN A 53 1.55 -16.39 19.14
C ASN A 53 0.71 -15.47 18.23
N GLY A 54 -0.10 -16.03 17.32
CA GLY A 54 -0.96 -15.29 16.39
C GLY A 54 -0.25 -14.71 15.15
N SER A 55 1.05 -14.94 14.99
CA SER A 55 1.79 -14.59 13.77
C SER A 55 1.65 -15.68 12.70
N ILE A 56 1.94 -15.36 11.45
CA ILE A 56 1.87 -16.32 10.33
C ILE A 56 2.92 -17.42 10.54
N ASP A 57 2.51 -18.69 10.42
CA ASP A 57 3.44 -19.83 10.42
C ASP A 57 3.97 -20.07 9.00
N LEU A 58 5.23 -19.75 8.75
CA LEU A 58 5.87 -19.91 7.43
C LEU A 58 6.03 -21.38 7.00
N ARG A 59 5.83 -22.34 7.89
CA ARG A 59 5.85 -23.78 7.56
C ARG A 59 4.57 -24.20 6.85
N PHE A 60 3.43 -23.65 7.28
CA PHE A 60 2.11 -23.95 6.72
C PHE A 60 1.65 -22.92 5.69
N PHE A 61 2.02 -21.65 5.87
CA PHE A 61 1.69 -20.57 4.95
C PHE A 61 2.52 -20.65 3.65
N GLN A 62 1.97 -21.37 2.68
CA GLN A 62 2.54 -21.54 1.35
C GLN A 62 2.08 -20.48 0.33
N TYR A 63 2.76 -20.43 -0.81
CA TYR A 63 2.49 -19.53 -1.94
C TYR A 63 1.01 -19.46 -2.35
N HIS A 64 0.31 -20.59 -2.39
CA HIS A 64 -1.09 -20.61 -2.82
C HIS A 64 -2.02 -19.85 -1.85
N HIS A 65 -1.74 -19.87 -0.54
CA HIS A 65 -2.49 -19.08 0.44
C HIS A 65 -2.29 -17.59 0.20
N PHE A 66 -1.06 -17.17 -0.12
CA PHE A 66 -0.80 -15.79 -0.49
C PHE A 66 -1.57 -15.38 -1.76
N VAL A 67 -1.63 -16.24 -2.77
CA VAL A 67 -2.42 -15.97 -3.98
C VAL A 67 -3.91 -15.86 -3.66
N GLN A 68 -4.46 -16.76 -2.82
CA GLN A 68 -5.85 -16.68 -2.38
C GLN A 68 -6.14 -15.38 -1.63
N PHE A 69 -5.23 -14.95 -0.75
CA PHE A 69 -5.31 -13.65 -0.10
C PHE A 69 -5.36 -12.51 -1.13
N ILE A 70 -4.44 -12.48 -2.10
CA ILE A 70 -4.39 -11.42 -3.12
C ILE A 70 -5.67 -11.39 -3.97
N VAL A 71 -6.19 -12.53 -4.39
CA VAL A 71 -7.46 -12.63 -5.13
C VAL A 71 -8.62 -12.13 -4.27
N TRP A 72 -8.68 -12.53 -3.00
CA TRP A 72 -9.69 -12.07 -2.07
C TRP A 72 -9.64 -10.55 -1.88
N VAL A 73 -8.46 -9.96 -1.70
CA VAL A 73 -8.29 -8.51 -1.59
C VAL A 73 -8.78 -7.81 -2.86
N TYR A 74 -8.43 -8.34 -4.04
CA TYR A 74 -8.85 -7.77 -5.33
C TYR A 74 -10.38 -7.76 -5.50
N GLN A 75 -11.06 -8.81 -5.02
CA GLN A 75 -12.51 -8.94 -5.14
C GLN A 75 -13.28 -8.16 -4.07
N ASN A 76 -12.75 -8.05 -2.86
CA ASN A 76 -13.49 -7.57 -1.68
C ASN A 76 -13.11 -6.16 -1.25
N THR A 77 -12.06 -5.57 -1.85
CA THR A 77 -11.58 -4.25 -1.43
C THR A 77 -11.22 -3.36 -2.63
N PRO A 78 -11.45 -2.04 -2.56
CA PRO A 78 -11.13 -1.10 -3.64
C PRO A 78 -9.65 -0.70 -3.64
N ILE A 79 -8.75 -1.60 -3.22
CA ILE A 79 -7.34 -1.28 -3.02
C ILE A 79 -6.58 -1.41 -4.34
N LYS A 80 -5.69 -0.46 -4.61
CA LYS A 80 -4.84 -0.47 -5.82
C LYS A 80 -3.88 -1.67 -5.82
N VAL A 81 -3.57 -2.20 -7.00
CA VAL A 81 -2.57 -3.27 -7.19
C VAL A 81 -1.20 -2.92 -6.60
N GLY A 82 -0.83 -1.62 -6.56
CA GLY A 82 0.40 -1.17 -5.90
C GLY A 82 0.48 -1.49 -4.40
N THR A 83 -0.66 -1.49 -3.68
CA THR A 83 -0.70 -1.88 -2.27
C THR A 83 -0.55 -3.40 -2.11
N MET A 84 -1.09 -4.19 -3.05
CA MET A 84 -0.94 -5.64 -3.06
C MET A 84 0.51 -6.08 -3.24
N SER A 85 1.26 -5.39 -4.09
CA SER A 85 2.72 -5.55 -4.19
C SER A 85 3.42 -5.22 -2.86
N GLY A 86 2.86 -4.29 -2.07
CA GLY A 86 3.34 -3.98 -0.72
C GLY A 86 3.18 -5.14 0.27
N TYR A 87 2.11 -5.93 0.18
CA TYR A 87 1.95 -7.13 1.01
C TYR A 87 3.01 -8.19 0.70
N ARG A 88 3.43 -8.32 -0.57
CA ARG A 88 4.56 -9.18 -0.94
C ARG A 88 5.85 -8.72 -0.28
N ALA A 89 6.13 -7.41 -0.27
CA ALA A 89 7.32 -6.86 0.37
C ALA A 89 7.30 -7.09 1.89
N ALA A 90 6.14 -6.92 2.53
CA ALA A 90 5.96 -7.22 3.95
C ALA A 90 6.22 -8.70 4.27
N LEU A 91 5.71 -9.60 3.44
CA LEU A 91 5.96 -11.04 3.58
C LEU A 91 7.44 -11.38 3.36
N GLN A 92 8.08 -10.80 2.34
CA GLN A 92 9.52 -10.98 2.09
C GLN A 92 10.37 -10.50 3.28
N TRP A 93 10.00 -9.38 3.90
CA TRP A 93 10.65 -8.90 5.12
C TRP A 93 10.47 -9.89 6.27
N TYR A 94 9.27 -10.47 6.43
CA TYR A 94 9.01 -11.47 7.47
C TYR A 94 9.83 -12.75 7.27
N TYR A 95 9.97 -13.25 6.04
CA TYR A 95 10.87 -14.38 5.72
C TYR A 95 12.31 -14.09 6.12
N LYS A 96 12.82 -12.89 5.83
CA LYS A 96 14.18 -12.48 6.23
C LYS A 96 14.34 -12.40 7.75
N ARG A 97 13.33 -11.90 8.46
CA ARG A 97 13.36 -11.76 9.92
C ARG A 97 13.37 -13.12 10.63
N GLU A 98 12.72 -14.12 10.05
CA GLU A 98 12.67 -15.49 10.59
C GLU A 98 13.82 -16.39 10.09
N ASP A 99 14.76 -15.82 9.32
CA ASP A 99 15.87 -16.53 8.66
C ASP A 99 15.41 -17.72 7.78
N VAL A 100 14.25 -17.57 7.13
CA VAL A 100 13.68 -18.60 6.24
C VAL A 100 13.84 -18.15 4.78
N PRO A 101 14.38 -18.99 3.87
CA PRO A 101 14.47 -18.66 2.46
C PRO A 101 13.07 -18.55 1.85
N MET A 102 12.80 -17.43 1.17
CA MET A 102 11.54 -17.22 0.47
C MET A 102 11.49 -18.12 -0.79
N PRO A 103 10.39 -18.86 -1.02
CA PRO A 103 10.26 -19.69 -2.22
C PRO A 103 10.30 -18.88 -3.53
N THR A 104 10.95 -19.41 -4.57
CA THR A 104 11.19 -18.75 -5.87
C THR A 104 9.89 -18.41 -6.62
N GLU A 105 8.80 -19.11 -6.31
CA GLU A 105 7.46 -18.85 -6.87
C GLU A 105 6.97 -17.45 -6.56
N TYR A 106 7.35 -16.89 -5.40
CA TYR A 106 6.98 -15.53 -5.02
C TYR A 106 7.66 -14.45 -5.88
N GLU A 107 8.74 -14.77 -6.60
CA GLU A 107 9.40 -13.82 -7.50
C GLU A 107 8.90 -13.88 -8.93
N SER A 108 8.72 -15.09 -9.44
CA SER A 108 8.40 -15.34 -10.84
C SER A 108 6.90 -15.22 -11.13
N LYS A 109 6.08 -16.02 -10.44
CA LYS A 109 4.66 -16.18 -10.74
C LYS A 109 3.82 -14.96 -10.32
N LEU A 110 4.20 -14.30 -9.22
CA LEU A 110 3.48 -13.11 -8.73
C LEU A 110 3.56 -11.92 -9.69
N LYS A 111 4.67 -11.75 -10.42
CA LYS A 111 4.78 -10.68 -11.41
C LYS A 111 3.70 -10.81 -12.49
N THR A 112 3.52 -12.01 -13.02
CA THR A 112 2.48 -12.30 -14.02
C THR A 112 1.08 -12.03 -13.47
N ILE A 113 0.83 -12.42 -12.21
CA ILE A 113 -0.45 -12.20 -11.52
C ILE A 113 -0.73 -10.69 -11.37
N PHE A 114 0.23 -9.91 -10.88
CA PHE A 114 0.05 -8.46 -10.71
C PHE A 114 -0.13 -7.73 -12.04
N THR A 115 0.61 -8.11 -13.09
CA THR A 115 0.41 -7.58 -14.44
C THR A 115 -0.99 -7.91 -14.97
N GLY A 116 -1.48 -9.12 -14.74
CA GLY A 116 -2.83 -9.53 -15.09
C GLY A 116 -3.90 -8.69 -14.40
N MET A 117 -3.78 -8.49 -13.09
CA MET A 117 -4.69 -7.63 -12.32
C MET A 117 -4.66 -6.16 -12.80
N GLN A 118 -3.49 -5.61 -13.09
CA GLN A 118 -3.39 -4.25 -13.63
C GLN A 118 -4.13 -4.11 -14.96
N ARG A 119 -4.03 -5.12 -15.84
CA ARG A 119 -4.75 -5.13 -17.12
C ARG A 119 -6.26 -5.20 -16.90
N LEU A 120 -6.74 -6.07 -16.00
CA LEU A 120 -8.16 -6.17 -15.67
C LEU A 120 -8.69 -4.84 -15.13
N THR A 121 -8.00 -4.23 -14.15
CA THR A 121 -8.38 -2.91 -13.61
C THR A 121 -8.39 -1.82 -14.69
N ALA A 122 -7.44 -1.83 -15.62
CA ALA A 122 -7.40 -0.87 -16.72
C ALA A 122 -8.55 -1.08 -17.72
N THR A 123 -8.85 -2.33 -18.07
CA THR A 123 -9.98 -2.68 -18.95
C THR A 123 -11.31 -2.33 -18.28
N ASP A 124 -11.46 -2.59 -16.98
CA ASP A 124 -12.63 -2.19 -16.22
C ASP A 124 -12.78 -0.66 -16.20
N ALA A 125 -11.70 0.09 -15.98
CA ALA A 125 -11.72 1.55 -16.02
C ALA A 125 -12.05 2.12 -17.40
N GLN A 126 -11.63 1.45 -18.48
CA GLN A 126 -11.91 1.85 -19.86
C GLN A 126 -13.33 1.49 -20.32
N SER A 127 -13.86 0.37 -19.83
CA SER A 127 -15.21 -0.12 -20.16
C SER A 127 -16.30 0.55 -19.30
N SER A 128 -15.97 0.93 -18.06
CA SER A 128 -16.79 1.85 -17.29
C SER A 128 -16.73 3.21 -17.98
N SER A 129 -17.87 3.67 -18.50
CA SER A 129 -18.04 5.02 -19.06
C SER A 129 -17.25 6.04 -18.25
N VAL A 130 -16.43 6.84 -18.96
CA VAL A 130 -15.56 7.89 -18.43
C VAL A 130 -16.22 8.52 -17.21
N LYS A 131 -15.73 8.16 -16.01
CA LYS A 131 -16.00 8.99 -14.83
C LYS A 131 -15.40 10.33 -15.18
N ASP A 132 -16.28 11.27 -15.51
CA ASP A 132 -15.93 12.65 -15.76
C ASP A 132 -15.05 13.07 -14.59
N SER A 133 -13.77 13.31 -14.87
CA SER A 133 -12.69 13.49 -13.87
C SER A 133 -12.92 14.72 -12.97
N GLY A 134 -14.08 15.38 -13.08
CA GLY A 134 -14.46 16.63 -12.42
C GLY A 134 -13.58 17.82 -12.82
N LYS A 135 -12.44 17.57 -13.47
CA LYS A 135 -11.41 18.54 -13.84
C LYS A 135 -11.28 18.56 -15.36
N ARG A 136 -12.33 19.00 -16.03
CA ARG A 136 -12.18 19.50 -17.40
C ARG A 136 -11.53 20.88 -17.30
N PRO A 137 -10.54 21.20 -18.16
CA PRO A 137 -10.04 22.56 -18.27
C PRO A 137 -11.21 23.52 -18.47
N LEU A 138 -11.32 24.53 -17.62
CA LEU A 138 -12.36 25.55 -17.77
C LEU A 138 -12.09 26.31 -19.08
N GLY A 139 -13.01 26.20 -20.04
CA GLY A 139 -12.89 26.92 -21.30
C GLY A 139 -12.88 28.43 -21.08
N PHE A 140 -12.10 29.16 -21.90
CA PHE A 140 -11.92 30.61 -21.75
C PHE A 140 -13.25 31.39 -21.74
N SER A 141 -14.21 31.02 -22.60
CA SER A 141 -15.54 31.64 -22.63
C SER A 141 -16.35 31.42 -21.36
N MET A 142 -16.19 30.24 -20.73
CA MET A 142 -16.85 29.91 -19.47
C MET A 142 -16.20 30.65 -18.30
N TYR A 143 -14.87 30.78 -18.30
CA TYR A 143 -14.13 31.62 -17.36
C TYR A 143 -14.58 33.09 -17.45
N GLU A 144 -14.60 33.66 -18.65
CA GLU A 144 -15.02 35.06 -18.87
C GLU A 144 -16.47 35.31 -18.41
N SER A 145 -17.39 34.39 -18.73
CA SER A 145 -18.78 34.46 -18.26
C SER A 145 -18.87 34.43 -16.73
N THR A 146 -18.07 33.60 -16.09
CA THR A 146 -18.07 33.44 -14.62
C THR A 146 -17.45 34.65 -13.93
N CYS A 147 -16.36 35.21 -14.47
CA CYS A 147 -15.76 36.47 -14.00
C CYS A 147 -16.72 37.65 -14.14
N SER A 148 -17.45 37.74 -15.26
CA SER A 148 -18.44 38.81 -15.46
C SER A 148 -19.59 38.71 -14.46
N LYS A 149 -20.07 37.49 -14.18
CA LYS A 149 -21.13 37.25 -13.20
C LYS A 149 -20.65 37.46 -11.76
N SER A 150 -19.42 37.10 -11.43
CA SER A 150 -18.87 37.31 -10.09
C SER A 150 -18.59 38.78 -9.81
N LEU A 151 -18.15 39.56 -10.81
CA LEU A 151 -17.98 41.01 -10.66
C LEU A 151 -19.33 41.74 -10.50
N ALA A 152 -20.39 41.20 -11.07
CA ALA A 152 -21.76 41.71 -10.88
C ALA A 152 -22.39 41.27 -9.55
N ALA A 153 -21.78 40.32 -8.84
CA ALA A 153 -22.24 39.93 -7.51
C ALA A 153 -21.87 41.03 -6.50
N VAL A 154 -22.85 41.49 -5.73
CA VAL A 154 -22.64 42.50 -4.67
C VAL A 154 -22.15 41.80 -3.40
N ASP A 155 -21.08 41.02 -3.53
CA ASP A 155 -20.50 40.20 -2.47
C ASP A 155 -19.11 40.71 -2.07
N SER A 156 -18.77 41.95 -2.43
CA SER A 156 -17.44 42.54 -2.22
C SER A 156 -16.28 41.75 -2.86
N GLY A 157 -16.56 40.95 -3.89
CA GLY A 157 -15.54 40.24 -4.67
C GLY A 157 -15.10 38.90 -4.06
N PHE A 158 -15.81 38.37 -3.06
CA PHE A 158 -15.49 37.09 -2.43
C PHE A 158 -15.55 35.92 -3.42
N ILE A 159 -16.58 35.86 -4.26
CA ILE A 159 -16.71 34.83 -5.32
C ILE A 159 -15.62 34.99 -6.38
N HIS A 160 -15.25 36.24 -6.71
CA HIS A 160 -14.18 36.51 -7.67
C HIS A 160 -12.81 36.06 -7.15
N LEU A 161 -12.53 36.21 -5.85
CA LEU A 161 -11.30 35.72 -5.23
C LEU A 161 -11.14 34.20 -5.41
N PHE A 162 -12.21 33.43 -5.19
CA PHE A 162 -12.18 31.97 -5.32
C PHE A 162 -11.86 31.52 -6.76
N LEU A 163 -12.31 32.27 -7.78
CA LEU A 163 -12.04 31.96 -9.19
C LEU A 163 -10.60 32.23 -9.62
N VAL A 164 -9.91 33.17 -8.94
CA VAL A 164 -8.52 33.55 -9.27
C VAL A 164 -7.49 32.66 -8.57
N ILE A 165 -7.83 32.12 -7.39
CA ILE A 165 -6.91 31.33 -6.56
C ILE A 165 -7.06 29.81 -6.66
N SER A 166 -8.08 29.31 -7.38
CA SER A 166 -8.36 27.88 -7.60
C SER A 166 -7.67 27.34 -8.84
#